data_AF-A0A2V0NSD5-F1
#
_entry.id   AF-A0A2V0NSD5-F1
#
_cell.length_a   1.000
_cell.length_b   1.000
_cell.length_c   1.000
_cell.angle_alpha   90.00
_cell.angle_beta   90.00
_cell.angle_gamma   90.00
#
_symmetry.space_group_name_H-M   'P 1'
#
loop_
_entity.id
_entity.type
_entity.pdbx_description
1 polymer ?
#
loop_
_entity_poly.entity_id
_entity_poly.type
_entity_poly.pdbx_seq_one_letter_code
_entity_poly.pdbx_strand_id
1 'polypeptide(L)'
;MRERLGTRSAATACGLLLLLAAPASCSYMPGVVPREYRPGERLQISVNSLTSLETEMPYDFYSLAFCRPPEGIRQIKTMGANLGTILQGLRIQNSPYNLSVMDEQLGLNACGDRKAAAPLTKRQTEIFKKRIDKAYRINMVLDNLPATMYDLESENEYVRPGFELGYKNDGRYYIHNHIRFNVLVHPTSGEYTDRTAAAAAAAAGAAVSEVPRGRRLAAAGGAGGAGGAGAGAAAGGAAARRMLLQDAVGDDSANAYYMIVGLEVMPCSVDRKPGGSIESVDCGTTVEEQPEPQEISEGAEIVYSYDVFWQISERRWASRWDAYLRMPGGRVHWFSIMNSLMICLIISSLVAAILIRTVRRDLSKYEELVLDDEPGLKEETGWKLLAGDVFRAPPAARMLCVCVGSGSQEGTDSSGAQCSKHAVEGGGKGGSATKGGCAS
;
A
#
# COMPACT_ATOMS: atom_id res chain seq x y z
N MET A 1 44.76 -41.82 23.83
CA MET A 1 43.32 -41.61 23.57
C MET A 1 43.06 -40.19 23.03
N ARG A 2 43.80 -39.75 22.01
CA ARG A 2 43.89 -38.34 21.58
C ARG A 2 43.50 -38.09 20.11
N GLU A 3 42.80 -39.03 19.47
CA GLU A 3 42.48 -38.96 18.02
C GLU A 3 40.98 -38.94 17.67
N ARG A 4 40.07 -38.68 18.64
CA ARG A 4 38.61 -38.69 18.39
C ARG A 4 37.91 -37.33 18.57
N LEU A 5 38.64 -36.20 18.51
CA LEU A 5 38.03 -34.87 18.61
C LEU A 5 37.94 -34.11 17.27
N GLY A 6 38.68 -34.50 16.23
CA GLY A 6 38.72 -33.74 14.96
C GLY A 6 37.53 -33.99 14.01
N THR A 7 36.90 -35.16 14.08
CA THR A 7 35.86 -35.54 13.10
C THR A 7 34.46 -35.02 13.42
N ARG A 8 34.19 -34.65 14.69
CA ARG A 8 32.88 -34.12 15.10
C ARG A 8 32.70 -32.65 14.75
N SER A 9 33.80 -31.88 14.72
CA SER A 9 33.74 -30.44 14.43
C SER A 9 33.54 -30.13 12.93
N ALA A 10 34.01 -30.99 12.03
CA ALA A 10 33.78 -30.85 10.60
C ALA A 10 32.34 -31.24 10.19
N ALA A 11 31.77 -32.26 10.83
CA ALA A 11 30.39 -32.69 10.57
C ALA A 11 29.35 -31.67 11.06
N THR A 12 29.60 -31.02 12.20
CA THR A 12 28.72 -29.95 12.71
C THR A 12 28.84 -28.66 11.91
N ALA A 13 30.04 -28.31 11.43
CA ALA A 13 30.23 -27.16 10.55
C ALA A 13 29.55 -27.36 9.17
N CYS A 14 29.61 -28.58 8.62
CA CYS A 14 28.94 -28.90 7.35
C CYS A 14 27.40 -28.93 7.48
N GLY A 15 26.89 -29.44 8.61
CA GLY A 15 25.45 -29.40 8.92
C GLY A 15 24.91 -27.97 9.08
N LEU A 16 25.69 -27.07 9.67
CA LEU A 16 25.30 -25.66 9.83
C LEU A 16 25.36 -24.88 8.50
N LEU A 17 26.28 -25.23 7.60
CA LEU A 17 26.35 -24.67 6.25
C LEU A 17 25.20 -25.14 5.35
N LEU A 18 24.72 -26.38 5.54
CA LEU A 18 23.54 -26.93 4.86
C LEU A 18 22.21 -26.36 5.39
N LEU A 19 22.14 -25.95 6.66
CA LEU A 19 20.98 -25.23 7.20
C LEU A 19 20.86 -23.77 6.69
N LEU A 20 21.98 -23.15 6.29
CA LEU A 20 22.00 -21.84 5.63
C LEU A 20 21.63 -21.93 4.13
N ALA A 21 21.66 -23.13 3.56
CA ALA A 21 21.18 -23.44 2.21
C ALA A 21 19.71 -23.90 2.22
N ALA A 22 18.90 -23.40 3.15
CA ALA A 22 17.45 -23.45 2.96
C ALA A 22 17.14 -22.81 1.61
N PRO A 23 16.32 -23.42 0.74
CA PRO A 23 15.87 -22.75 -0.45
C PRO A 23 15.22 -21.46 0.03
N ALA A 24 15.79 -20.32 -0.37
CA ALA A 24 15.11 -19.05 -0.24
C ALA A 24 13.83 -19.22 -1.06
N SER A 25 12.75 -19.63 -0.39
CA SER A 25 11.42 -19.59 -0.93
C SER A 25 11.19 -18.11 -1.20
N CYS A 26 11.41 -17.72 -2.45
CA CYS A 26 11.26 -16.38 -2.94
C CYS A 26 9.83 -15.98 -2.60
N SER A 27 9.67 -15.22 -1.52
CA SER A 27 8.37 -14.78 -1.06
C SER A 27 7.80 -13.88 -2.15
N TYR A 28 6.87 -14.44 -2.91
CA TYR A 28 6.11 -13.71 -3.92
C TYR A 28 5.45 -12.53 -3.22
N MET A 29 5.93 -11.31 -3.50
CA MET A 29 5.29 -10.11 -3.03
C MET A 29 4.16 -9.78 -4.03
N PRO A 30 2.89 -9.96 -3.66
CA PRO A 30 1.78 -9.72 -4.56
C PRO A 30 1.76 -8.25 -5.02
N GLY A 31 1.51 -8.04 -6.31
CA GLY A 31 1.31 -6.71 -6.93
C GLY A 31 2.56 -6.01 -7.49
N VAL A 32 3.74 -6.64 -7.43
CA VAL A 32 5.01 -6.08 -7.95
C VAL A 32 5.39 -6.61 -9.35
N VAL A 33 4.83 -7.74 -9.77
CA VAL A 33 5.12 -8.38 -11.07
C VAL A 33 4.13 -7.89 -12.14
N PRO A 34 4.57 -7.64 -13.39
CA PRO A 34 3.66 -7.33 -14.49
C PRO A 34 2.65 -8.45 -14.68
N ARG A 35 1.37 -8.07 -14.78
CA ARG A 35 0.30 -8.99 -15.17
C ARG A 35 -0.06 -8.73 -16.62
N GLU A 36 -0.01 -9.78 -17.41
CA GLU A 36 -0.43 -9.76 -18.81
C GLU A 36 -1.83 -10.35 -18.92
N TYR A 37 -2.66 -9.72 -19.74
CA TYR A 37 -4.07 -10.03 -19.91
C TYR A 37 -4.34 -10.54 -21.31
N ARG A 38 -5.24 -11.52 -21.42
CA ARG A 38 -5.69 -12.02 -22.72
C ARG A 38 -6.91 -11.24 -23.22
N PRO A 39 -7.10 -11.09 -24.54
CA PRO A 39 -8.34 -10.60 -25.11
C PRO A 39 -9.56 -11.36 -24.57
N GLY A 40 -10.60 -10.64 -24.18
CA GLY A 40 -11.83 -11.19 -23.58
C GLY A 40 -11.71 -11.62 -22.11
N GLU A 41 -10.54 -11.52 -21.48
CA GLU A 41 -10.42 -11.73 -20.03
C GLU A 41 -11.22 -10.65 -19.27
N ARG A 42 -11.87 -11.05 -18.17
CA ARG A 42 -12.66 -10.13 -17.34
C ARG A 42 -11.77 -9.37 -16.37
N LEU A 43 -11.89 -8.06 -16.38
CA LEU A 43 -11.24 -7.12 -15.50
C LEU A 43 -12.27 -6.44 -14.60
N GLN A 44 -11.90 -6.26 -13.34
CA GLN A 44 -12.73 -5.57 -12.36
C GLN A 44 -12.04 -4.28 -11.93
N ILE A 45 -12.73 -3.15 -12.07
CA ILE A 45 -12.28 -1.89 -11.51
C ILE A 45 -12.52 -1.94 -10.01
N SER A 46 -11.58 -1.44 -9.24
CA SER A 46 -11.68 -1.32 -7.79
C SER A 46 -11.93 0.13 -7.40
N VAL A 47 -12.61 0.34 -6.28
CA VAL A 47 -12.86 1.68 -5.72
C VAL A 47 -12.08 1.85 -4.43
N ASN A 48 -11.60 3.06 -4.21
CA ASN A 48 -10.97 3.49 -2.96
C ASN A 48 -11.84 4.57 -2.29
N SER A 49 -11.43 5.02 -1.11
CA SER A 49 -12.08 6.10 -0.38
C SER A 49 -12.15 7.40 -1.20
N LEU A 50 -13.22 8.16 -0.98
CA LEU A 50 -13.43 9.51 -1.48
C LEU A 50 -12.47 10.46 -0.78
N THR A 51 -11.77 11.29 -1.55
CA THR A 51 -10.84 12.30 -1.03
C THR A 51 -11.21 13.69 -1.53
N SER A 52 -10.84 14.73 -0.80
CA SER A 52 -11.02 16.12 -1.21
C SER A 52 -9.72 16.89 -0.94
N LEU A 53 -9.47 17.93 -1.73
CA LEU A 53 -8.35 18.86 -1.49
C LEU A 53 -8.69 19.93 -0.45
N GLU A 54 -9.98 20.15 -0.19
CA GLU A 54 -10.46 21.17 0.76
C GLU A 54 -10.56 20.63 2.19
N THR A 55 -10.65 19.31 2.34
CA THR A 55 -10.86 18.68 3.65
C THR A 55 -9.90 17.52 3.87
N GLU A 56 -9.41 17.40 5.09
CA GLU A 56 -8.42 16.37 5.47
C GLU A 56 -9.01 14.97 5.71
N MET A 57 -10.34 14.82 5.70
CA MET A 57 -11.00 13.57 6.07
C MET A 57 -11.51 12.78 4.85
N PRO A 58 -10.99 11.55 4.61
CA PRO A 58 -11.51 10.66 3.59
C PRO A 58 -12.81 9.97 4.05
N TYR A 59 -13.67 9.61 3.09
CA TYR A 59 -14.89 8.84 3.35
C TYR A 59 -14.94 7.57 2.50
N ASP A 60 -15.55 6.52 3.01
CA ASP A 60 -15.71 5.28 2.24
C ASP A 60 -16.58 5.52 0.99
N PHE A 61 -16.28 4.84 -0.12
CA PHE A 61 -17.05 4.96 -1.37
C PHE A 61 -18.54 4.66 -1.17
N TYR A 62 -18.85 3.51 -0.55
CA TYR A 62 -20.24 3.10 -0.26
C TYR A 62 -20.90 3.82 0.92
N SER A 63 -20.28 4.88 1.46
CA SER A 63 -20.98 5.80 2.38
C SER A 63 -22.04 6.63 1.64
N LEU A 64 -21.88 6.79 0.33
CA LEU A 64 -22.87 7.35 -0.59
C LEU A 64 -23.74 6.25 -1.20
N ALA A 65 -24.93 6.64 -1.69
CA ALA A 65 -25.93 5.71 -2.24
C ALA A 65 -25.58 5.28 -3.68
N PHE A 66 -24.39 4.72 -3.89
CA PHE A 66 -23.98 4.11 -5.15
C PHE A 66 -24.54 2.70 -5.32
N CYS A 67 -24.48 2.20 -6.56
CA CYS A 67 -24.81 0.81 -6.85
C CYS A 67 -23.81 -0.14 -6.23
N ARG A 68 -24.33 -1.20 -5.62
CA ARG A 68 -23.54 -2.25 -4.97
C ARG A 68 -23.44 -3.45 -5.91
N PRO A 69 -22.26 -4.09 -6.01
CA PRO A 69 -22.11 -5.30 -6.81
C PRO A 69 -23.00 -6.42 -6.26
N PRO A 70 -23.55 -7.30 -7.14
CA PRO A 70 -24.43 -8.40 -6.73
C PRO A 70 -23.73 -9.41 -5.81
N GLU A 71 -22.41 -9.54 -5.93
CA GLU A 71 -21.57 -10.44 -5.12
C GLU A 71 -21.31 -9.96 -3.68
N GLY A 72 -21.82 -8.77 -3.34
CA GLY A 72 -21.55 -8.07 -2.10
C GLY A 72 -20.24 -7.27 -2.12
N ILE A 73 -20.10 -6.38 -1.14
CA ILE A 73 -18.91 -5.54 -0.97
C ILE A 73 -17.82 -6.39 -0.32
N ARG A 74 -16.72 -6.61 -1.05
CA ARG A 74 -15.55 -7.35 -0.61
C ARG A 74 -14.34 -6.42 -0.61
N GLN A 75 -13.59 -6.46 0.50
CA GLN A 75 -12.27 -5.85 0.53
C GLN A 75 -11.31 -6.73 -0.25
N ILE A 76 -10.60 -6.14 -1.21
CA ILE A 76 -9.63 -6.88 -2.03
C ILE A 76 -8.37 -7.05 -1.20
N LYS A 77 -8.32 -8.14 -0.43
CA LYS A 77 -7.21 -8.43 0.49
C LYS A 77 -6.04 -9.16 -0.16
N THR A 78 -6.20 -9.72 -1.38
CA THR A 78 -5.31 -10.82 -1.79
C THR A 78 -4.87 -10.84 -3.27
N MET A 79 -5.46 -10.08 -4.19
CA MET A 79 -5.16 -10.22 -5.64
C MET A 79 -4.61 -8.96 -6.33
N GLY A 80 -3.80 -8.16 -5.62
CA GLY A 80 -3.14 -7.00 -6.22
C GLY A 80 -2.64 -5.95 -5.22
N ALA A 81 -3.08 -6.02 -3.97
CA ALA A 81 -2.71 -5.06 -2.93
C ALA A 81 -1.22 -5.17 -2.57
N ASN A 82 -0.45 -4.14 -2.91
CA ASN A 82 0.93 -3.97 -2.49
C ASN A 82 1.01 -3.77 -0.96
N LEU A 83 2.10 -4.19 -0.31
CA LEU A 83 2.31 -4.01 1.13
C LEU A 83 2.06 -2.56 1.59
N GLY A 84 2.44 -1.58 0.75
CA GLY A 84 2.16 -0.16 0.99
C GLY A 84 0.67 0.18 1.11
N THR A 85 -0.21 -0.46 0.33
CA THR A 85 -1.67 -0.21 0.39
C THR A 85 -2.28 -0.72 1.69
N ILE A 86 -1.74 -1.83 2.22
CA ILE A 86 -2.15 -2.41 3.50
C ILE A 86 -1.68 -1.51 4.64
N LEU A 87 -0.42 -1.05 4.60
CA LEU A 87 0.16 -0.18 5.63
C LEU A 87 -0.46 1.22 5.65
N GLN A 88 -0.88 1.75 4.49
CA GLN A 88 -1.59 3.02 4.38
C GLN A 88 -3.05 2.95 4.83
N GLY A 89 -3.58 1.75 5.14
CA GLY A 89 -4.97 1.56 5.54
C GLY A 89 -5.97 1.88 4.43
N LEU A 90 -5.55 1.83 3.15
CA LEU A 90 -6.42 2.10 2.02
C LEU A 90 -7.49 1.00 1.93
N ARG A 91 -8.76 1.43 1.90
CA ARG A 91 -9.92 0.52 1.87
C ARG A 91 -10.34 0.22 0.44
N ILE A 92 -9.48 -0.48 -0.30
CA ILE A 92 -9.78 -0.89 -1.67
C ILE A 92 -10.89 -1.96 -1.65
N GLN A 93 -11.99 -1.66 -2.32
CA GLN A 93 -13.18 -2.50 -2.40
C GLN A 93 -13.52 -2.79 -3.86
N ASN A 94 -14.17 -3.92 -4.11
CA ASN A 94 -14.69 -4.23 -5.44
C ASN A 94 -15.74 -3.20 -5.87
N SER A 95 -15.75 -2.85 -7.15
CA SER A 95 -16.77 -2.00 -7.75
C SER A 95 -17.73 -2.83 -8.60
N PRO A 96 -18.90 -2.28 -8.99
CA PRO A 96 -19.79 -2.95 -9.94
C PRO A 96 -19.35 -2.85 -11.41
N TYR A 97 -18.25 -2.15 -11.70
CA TYR A 97 -17.74 -1.95 -13.06
C TYR A 97 -16.84 -3.12 -13.48
N ASN A 98 -17.34 -3.90 -14.42
CA ASN A 98 -16.63 -5.05 -14.99
C ASN A 98 -16.43 -4.79 -16.48
N LEU A 99 -15.21 -4.97 -16.96
CA LEU A 99 -14.84 -4.76 -18.35
C LEU A 99 -14.17 -6.00 -18.92
N SER A 100 -14.25 -6.17 -20.24
CA SER A 100 -13.59 -7.26 -20.96
C SER A 100 -12.44 -6.70 -21.79
N VAL A 101 -11.27 -7.33 -21.68
CA VAL A 101 -10.03 -6.87 -22.32
C VAL A 101 -10.19 -6.82 -23.84
N MET A 102 -9.80 -5.70 -24.45
CA MET A 102 -9.85 -5.48 -25.90
C MET A 102 -11.26 -5.59 -26.53
N ASP A 103 -12.31 -5.48 -25.71
CA ASP A 103 -13.70 -5.42 -26.15
C ASP A 103 -14.26 -4.03 -25.86
N GLU A 104 -14.66 -3.31 -26.91
CA GLU A 104 -15.32 -2.00 -26.76
C GLU A 104 -16.77 -2.24 -26.34
N GLN A 105 -17.11 -1.82 -25.12
CA GLN A 105 -18.42 -2.04 -24.53
C GLN A 105 -19.09 -0.71 -24.26
N LEU A 106 -20.27 -0.54 -24.84
CA LEU A 106 -21.02 0.71 -24.83
C LEU A 106 -22.35 0.54 -24.10
N GLY A 107 -22.78 1.56 -23.37
CA GLY A 107 -24.08 1.62 -22.72
C GLY A 107 -24.27 0.62 -21.59
N LEU A 108 -23.22 0.27 -20.84
CA LEU A 108 -23.32 -0.71 -19.77
C LEU A 108 -23.96 -0.14 -18.51
N ASN A 109 -24.79 -0.94 -17.85
CA ASN A 109 -25.38 -0.58 -16.57
C ASN A 109 -24.52 -1.10 -15.40
N ALA A 110 -24.12 -0.21 -14.49
CA ALA A 110 -23.39 -0.60 -13.30
C ALA A 110 -24.28 -1.29 -12.25
N CYS A 111 -25.57 -1.00 -12.22
CA CYS A 111 -26.49 -1.52 -11.20
C CYS A 111 -27.02 -2.93 -11.50
N GLY A 112 -26.61 -3.53 -12.63
CA GLY A 112 -27.04 -4.86 -13.07
C GLY A 112 -28.56 -4.97 -13.11
N ASP A 113 -29.10 -6.03 -12.48
CA ASP A 113 -30.53 -6.34 -12.47
C ASP A 113 -31.40 -5.25 -11.84
N ARG A 114 -30.85 -4.45 -10.91
CA ARG A 114 -31.59 -3.39 -10.22
C ARG A 114 -31.89 -2.19 -11.12
N LYS A 115 -31.20 -2.09 -12.27
CA LYS A 115 -31.31 -1.03 -13.29
C LYS A 115 -30.93 0.38 -12.81
N ALA A 116 -31.17 0.73 -11.55
CA ALA A 116 -30.83 2.01 -10.92
C ALA A 116 -30.39 1.81 -9.46
N ALA A 117 -29.81 2.87 -8.87
CA ALA A 117 -29.59 2.95 -7.44
C ALA A 117 -30.92 3.10 -6.69
N ALA A 118 -30.94 2.73 -5.41
CA ALA A 118 -32.11 2.93 -4.57
C ALA A 118 -32.47 4.43 -4.50
N PRO A 119 -33.77 4.78 -4.43
CA PRO A 119 -34.20 6.16 -4.40
C PRO A 119 -33.57 6.91 -3.23
N LEU A 120 -33.12 8.13 -3.49
CA LEU A 120 -32.40 8.93 -2.51
C LEU A 120 -33.32 9.38 -1.36
N THR A 121 -32.92 9.07 -0.13
CA THR A 121 -33.54 9.68 1.06
C THR A 121 -33.12 11.14 1.23
N LYS A 122 -33.90 11.94 1.97
CA LYS A 122 -33.53 13.32 2.33
C LYS A 122 -32.12 13.44 2.92
N ARG A 123 -31.79 12.57 3.88
CA ARG A 123 -30.47 12.52 4.52
C ARG A 123 -29.36 12.22 3.51
N GLN A 124 -29.58 11.27 2.61
CA GLN A 124 -28.58 10.95 1.57
C GLN A 124 -28.39 12.10 0.60
N THR A 125 -29.49 12.76 0.19
CA THR A 125 -29.46 13.95 -0.67
C THR A 125 -28.63 15.07 -0.05
N GLU A 126 -28.82 15.36 1.24
CA GLU A 126 -28.02 16.35 1.97
C GLU A 126 -26.55 15.95 2.06
N ILE A 127 -26.25 14.66 2.26
CA ILE A 127 -24.87 14.16 2.26
C ILE A 127 -24.23 14.39 0.88
N PHE A 128 -24.91 14.03 -0.21
CA PHE A 128 -24.42 14.24 -1.57
C PHE A 128 -24.12 15.73 -1.83
N LYS A 129 -25.07 16.62 -1.53
CA LYS A 129 -24.89 18.07 -1.70
C LYS A 129 -23.68 18.58 -0.92
N LYS A 130 -23.53 18.16 0.34
CA LYS A 130 -22.39 18.51 1.20
C LYS A 130 -21.05 17.95 0.68
N ARG A 131 -21.05 16.79 0.01
CA ARG A 131 -19.83 16.23 -0.61
C ARG A 131 -19.45 16.95 -1.90
N ILE A 132 -20.44 17.35 -2.70
CA ILE A 132 -20.21 18.14 -3.91
C ILE A 132 -19.69 19.53 -3.54
N ASP A 133 -20.30 20.19 -2.55
CA ASP A 133 -19.85 21.50 -2.06
C ASP A 133 -18.41 21.47 -1.51
N LYS A 134 -17.92 20.31 -1.08
CA LYS A 134 -16.55 20.10 -0.56
C LYS A 134 -15.61 19.50 -1.60
N ALA A 135 -15.98 19.51 -2.87
CA ALA A 135 -15.18 18.99 -3.99
C ALA A 135 -14.62 17.57 -3.76
N TYR A 136 -15.43 16.66 -3.20
CA TYR A 136 -15.01 15.26 -3.06
C TYR A 136 -14.86 14.59 -4.43
N ARG A 137 -13.76 13.85 -4.57
CA ARG A 137 -13.40 13.09 -5.75
C ARG A 137 -13.54 11.59 -5.50
N ILE A 138 -13.97 10.87 -6.53
CA ILE A 138 -14.05 9.42 -6.56
C ILE A 138 -12.71 8.88 -7.06
N ASN A 139 -12.10 8.01 -6.27
CA ASN A 139 -10.85 7.35 -6.62
C ASN A 139 -11.14 5.90 -7.06
N MET A 140 -10.89 5.61 -8.33
CA MET A 140 -10.94 4.27 -8.89
C MET A 140 -9.54 3.77 -9.20
N VAL A 141 -9.35 2.46 -9.18
CA VAL A 141 -8.05 1.80 -9.37
C VAL A 141 -8.24 0.58 -10.28
N LEU A 142 -7.37 0.43 -11.26
CA LEU A 142 -7.28 -0.73 -12.15
C LEU A 142 -5.82 -1.17 -12.27
N ASP A 143 -5.54 -2.45 -12.02
CA ASP A 143 -4.16 -3.01 -12.05
C ASP A 143 -3.14 -2.19 -11.25
N ASN A 144 -3.57 -1.72 -10.07
CA ASN A 144 -2.84 -0.81 -9.17
C ASN A 144 -2.64 0.62 -9.68
N LEU A 145 -3.11 0.98 -10.87
CA LEU A 145 -3.05 2.35 -11.37
C LEU A 145 -4.30 3.14 -11.00
N PRO A 146 -4.17 4.38 -10.52
CA PRO A 146 -5.32 5.22 -10.26
C PRO A 146 -5.93 5.72 -11.57
N ALA A 147 -7.25 5.87 -11.57
CA ALA A 147 -7.98 6.46 -12.68
C ALA A 147 -7.75 7.97 -12.73
N THR A 148 -7.63 8.56 -13.93
CA THR A 148 -7.33 9.99 -14.13
C THR A 148 -8.26 10.65 -15.15
N MET A 149 -8.52 11.95 -15.02
CA MET A 149 -9.46 12.64 -15.93
C MET A 149 -8.86 13.15 -17.24
N TYR A 150 -7.53 13.26 -17.31
CA TYR A 150 -6.84 13.85 -18.45
C TYR A 150 -6.13 12.77 -19.25
N ASP A 151 -5.99 13.02 -20.55
CA ASP A 151 -5.15 12.23 -21.43
C ASP A 151 -3.72 12.21 -20.88
N LEU A 152 -3.23 11.00 -20.59
CA LEU A 152 -1.91 10.72 -20.06
C LEU A 152 -0.83 10.84 -21.13
N GLU A 153 -1.17 10.68 -22.41
CA GLU A 153 -0.27 10.81 -23.56
C GLU A 153 0.04 12.27 -23.89
N SER A 154 -0.93 13.18 -23.70
CA SER A 154 -0.70 14.62 -23.78
C SER A 154 0.33 15.08 -22.73
N GLU A 155 1.15 16.09 -23.06
CA GLU A 155 2.09 16.76 -22.14
C GLU A 155 1.36 17.61 -21.08
N ASN A 156 0.29 17.07 -20.50
CA ASN A 156 -0.42 17.69 -19.40
C ASN A 156 0.46 17.58 -18.13
N GLU A 157 1.00 18.70 -17.69
CA GLU A 157 1.78 18.83 -16.45
C GLU A 157 0.97 18.48 -15.18
N TYR A 158 -0.35 18.24 -15.32
CA TYR A 158 -1.32 18.16 -14.22
C TYR A 158 -2.22 16.93 -14.29
N VAL A 159 -1.63 15.73 -14.26
CA VAL A 159 -2.42 14.50 -14.10
C VAL A 159 -2.98 14.45 -12.67
N ARG A 160 -4.30 14.46 -12.52
CA ARG A 160 -4.98 14.37 -11.23
C ARG A 160 -5.69 13.02 -11.06
N PRO A 161 -5.34 12.23 -10.04
CA PRO A 161 -6.07 11.03 -9.68
C PRO A 161 -7.53 11.32 -9.31
N GLY A 162 -8.40 10.39 -9.69
CA GLY A 162 -9.83 10.44 -9.45
C GLY A 162 -10.56 11.51 -10.26
N PHE A 163 -11.88 11.47 -10.20
CA PHE A 163 -12.77 12.41 -10.87
C PHE A 163 -13.78 13.00 -9.89
N GLU A 164 -14.36 14.14 -10.22
CA GLU A 164 -15.28 14.85 -9.31
C GLU A 164 -16.61 14.10 -9.17
N LEU A 165 -17.18 14.09 -7.96
CA LEU A 165 -18.46 13.43 -7.69
C LEU A 165 -19.61 14.04 -8.51
N GLY A 166 -19.56 15.35 -8.75
CA GLY A 166 -20.63 16.12 -9.35
C GLY A 166 -20.28 17.60 -9.33
N TYR A 167 -21.21 18.44 -9.79
CA TYR A 167 -21.03 19.88 -9.85
C TYR A 167 -22.32 20.61 -9.41
N LYS A 168 -22.18 21.89 -9.12
CA LYS A 168 -23.30 22.77 -8.76
C LYS A 168 -23.46 23.83 -9.84
N ASN A 169 -24.65 23.94 -10.42
CA ASN A 169 -24.98 24.94 -11.42
C ASN A 169 -26.35 25.57 -11.11
N ASP A 170 -26.47 26.89 -11.17
CA ASP A 170 -27.70 27.65 -10.88
C ASP A 170 -28.40 27.27 -9.57
N GLY A 171 -27.63 26.98 -8.52
CA GLY A 171 -28.15 26.57 -7.21
C GLY A 171 -28.67 25.13 -7.14
N ARG A 172 -28.68 24.40 -8.27
CA ARG A 172 -28.99 22.98 -8.36
C ARG A 172 -27.71 22.14 -8.34
N TYR A 173 -27.87 20.89 -7.91
CA TYR A 173 -26.76 19.95 -7.72
C TYR A 173 -26.91 18.80 -8.70
N TYR A 174 -25.84 18.51 -9.43
CA TYR A 174 -25.79 17.48 -10.45
C TYR A 174 -24.74 16.44 -10.10
N ILE A 175 -25.01 15.18 -10.42
CA ILE A 175 -24.10 14.06 -10.17
C ILE A 175 -23.50 13.52 -11.46
N HIS A 176 -22.22 13.12 -11.42
CA HIS A 176 -21.63 12.35 -12.49
C HIS A 176 -22.00 10.87 -12.34
N ASN A 177 -22.91 10.41 -13.19
CA ASN A 177 -23.46 9.05 -13.16
C ASN A 177 -23.08 8.22 -14.40
N HIS A 178 -22.64 8.88 -15.48
CA HIS A 178 -22.11 8.20 -16.66
C HIS A 178 -20.59 8.36 -16.70
N ILE A 179 -19.88 7.25 -16.92
CA ILE A 179 -18.42 7.22 -16.88
C ILE A 179 -17.88 6.59 -18.14
N ARG A 180 -17.09 7.35 -18.91
CA ARG A 180 -16.34 6.81 -20.04
C ARG A 180 -14.95 6.40 -19.57
N PHE A 181 -14.67 5.11 -19.57
CA PHE A 181 -13.34 4.55 -19.31
C PHE A 181 -12.55 4.45 -20.61
N ASN A 182 -11.36 5.04 -20.66
CA ASN A 182 -10.39 4.82 -21.71
C ASN A 182 -9.19 4.08 -21.11
N VAL A 183 -9.01 2.81 -21.48
CA VAL A 183 -7.96 1.95 -20.92
C VAL A 183 -6.79 1.92 -21.89
N LEU A 184 -5.63 2.41 -21.42
CA LEU A 184 -4.40 2.40 -22.19
C LEU A 184 -3.70 1.05 -22.01
N VAL A 185 -3.37 0.39 -23.12
CA VAL A 185 -2.72 -0.92 -23.13
C VAL A 185 -1.46 -0.94 -23.97
N HIS A 186 -0.49 -1.74 -23.53
CA HIS A 186 0.71 -2.04 -24.26
C HIS A 186 0.70 -3.50 -24.72
N PRO A 187 0.83 -3.78 -26.03
CA PRO A 187 0.89 -5.15 -26.54
C PRO A 187 2.20 -5.82 -26.08
N THR A 188 2.12 -7.10 -25.74
CA THR A 188 3.24 -7.93 -25.29
C THR A 188 3.10 -9.35 -25.82
N SER A 189 4.22 -10.06 -25.92
CA SER A 189 4.30 -11.42 -26.47
C SER A 189 4.00 -12.53 -25.46
N GLY A 190 3.62 -12.21 -24.22
CA GLY A 190 3.28 -13.22 -23.20
C GLY A 190 4.48 -13.78 -22.43
N GLU A 191 5.67 -13.19 -22.59
CA GLU A 191 6.91 -13.72 -22.01
C GLU A 191 6.85 -13.78 -20.47
N TYR A 192 6.13 -12.86 -19.83
CA TYR A 192 6.03 -12.82 -18.37
C TYR A 192 5.09 -13.89 -17.82
N THR A 193 3.95 -14.11 -18.48
CA THR A 193 2.98 -15.16 -18.14
C THR A 193 3.56 -16.54 -18.33
N ASP A 194 4.30 -16.77 -19.41
CA ASP A 194 4.97 -18.05 -19.65
C ASP A 194 6.07 -18.33 -18.63
N ARG A 195 6.88 -17.33 -18.28
CA ARG A 195 7.91 -17.46 -17.23
C ARG A 195 7.31 -17.70 -15.84
N THR A 196 6.23 -17.02 -15.49
CA THR A 196 5.54 -17.23 -14.21
C THR A 196 4.85 -18.59 -14.16
N ALA A 197 4.24 -19.03 -15.25
CA ALA A 197 3.68 -20.37 -15.36
C ALA A 197 4.76 -21.45 -15.25
N ALA A 198 5.91 -21.27 -15.92
CA ALA A 198 7.06 -22.17 -15.81
C ALA A 198 7.65 -22.21 -14.39
N ALA A 199 7.76 -21.06 -13.72
CA ALA A 199 8.21 -21.00 -12.33
C ALA A 199 7.22 -21.67 -11.37
N ALA A 200 5.92 -21.44 -11.55
CA ALA A 200 4.87 -22.10 -10.77
C ALA A 200 4.86 -23.62 -11.00
N ALA A 201 5.04 -24.07 -12.24
CA ALA A 201 5.16 -25.49 -12.58
C ALA A 201 6.44 -26.12 -12.01
N ALA A 202 7.57 -25.39 -12.00
CA ALA A 202 8.81 -25.85 -11.37
C ALA A 202 8.68 -25.94 -9.84
N ALA A 203 7.99 -24.98 -9.20
CA ALA A 203 7.69 -25.02 -7.78
C ALA A 203 6.71 -26.16 -7.42
N ALA A 204 5.69 -26.39 -8.24
CA ALA A 204 4.78 -27.52 -8.09
C ALA A 204 5.50 -28.87 -8.33
N GLY A 205 6.40 -28.94 -9.30
CA GLY A 205 7.24 -30.10 -9.58
C GLY A 205 8.22 -30.42 -8.44
N ALA A 206 8.76 -29.39 -7.78
CA ALA A 206 9.57 -29.56 -6.57
C ALA A 206 8.76 -30.11 -5.38
N ALA A 207 7.45 -29.83 -5.32
CA ALA A 207 6.54 -30.37 -4.31
C ALA A 207 6.06 -31.81 -4.59
N VAL A 208 6.35 -32.38 -5.76
CA VAL A 208 5.90 -33.72 -6.18
C VAL A 208 6.93 -34.83 -5.88
N SER A 209 8.13 -34.49 -5.41
CA SER A 209 9.15 -35.49 -5.05
C SER A 209 9.09 -35.90 -3.57
N GLU A 210 7.92 -36.27 -3.04
CA GLU A 210 7.80 -37.10 -1.83
C GLU A 210 6.36 -37.62 -1.73
N VAL A 211 6.12 -38.87 -2.15
CA VAL A 211 5.19 -39.89 -1.58
C VAL A 211 5.14 -41.09 -2.55
N PRO A 212 5.55 -42.30 -2.16
CA PRO A 212 5.39 -43.49 -2.99
C PRO A 212 3.96 -44.07 -2.90
N ARG A 213 3.39 -44.30 -4.09
CA ARG A 213 2.31 -45.23 -4.49
C ARG A 213 1.38 -45.81 -3.40
N GLY A 214 0.13 -45.36 -3.44
CA GLY A 214 -1.05 -46.08 -2.93
C GLY A 214 -2.15 -46.13 -3.99
N ARG A 215 -2.53 -47.35 -4.39
CA ARG A 215 -3.52 -47.72 -5.42
C ARG A 215 -4.95 -47.28 -5.05
N ARG A 216 -5.71 -46.65 -5.98
CA ARG A 216 -7.19 -46.66 -6.12
C ARG A 216 -7.58 -45.94 -7.43
N LEU A 217 -8.01 -46.69 -8.44
CA LEU A 217 -9.41 -46.95 -8.86
C LEU A 217 -10.07 -45.77 -9.61
N ALA A 218 -10.34 -46.03 -10.88
CA ALA A 218 -11.00 -45.18 -11.85
C ALA A 218 -12.47 -44.91 -11.50
N ALA A 219 -12.95 -43.71 -11.84
CA ALA A 219 -14.37 -43.43 -12.02
C ALA A 219 -14.53 -42.45 -13.20
N ALA A 220 -15.39 -42.83 -14.12
CA ALA A 220 -15.78 -42.09 -15.32
C ALA A 220 -16.94 -41.13 -15.03
N GLY A 221 -17.13 -40.16 -15.94
CA GLY A 221 -18.30 -39.27 -16.03
C GLY A 221 -17.86 -37.80 -16.11
N GLY A 222 -18.34 -36.95 -17.01
CA GLY A 222 -19.36 -37.04 -18.05
C GLY A 222 -19.39 -35.66 -18.73
N ALA A 223 -19.69 -35.64 -20.02
CA ALA A 223 -19.74 -34.44 -20.86
C ALA A 223 -21.07 -33.68 -20.70
N GLY A 224 -21.04 -32.37 -21.01
CA GLY A 224 -22.19 -31.49 -21.21
C GLY A 224 -21.88 -30.07 -20.73
N GLY A 225 -22.17 -28.98 -21.43
CA GLY A 225 -22.88 -28.74 -22.68
C GLY A 225 -22.90 -27.21 -22.90
N ALA A 226 -22.90 -26.80 -24.16
CA ALA A 226 -22.89 -25.41 -24.60
C ALA A 226 -24.24 -24.71 -24.36
N GLY A 227 -24.21 -23.38 -24.19
CA GLY A 227 -25.38 -22.52 -24.22
C GLY A 227 -24.97 -21.09 -24.62
N GLY A 228 -25.29 -20.71 -25.86
CA GLY A 228 -25.14 -19.36 -26.38
C GLY A 228 -26.36 -18.50 -26.11
N ALA A 229 -26.15 -17.18 -26.05
CA ALA A 229 -27.21 -16.17 -26.15
C ALA A 229 -26.65 -14.93 -26.86
N GLY A 230 -27.41 -14.42 -27.82
CA GLY A 230 -27.00 -13.44 -28.82
C GLY A 230 -26.96 -11.99 -28.34
N ALA A 231 -26.18 -11.19 -29.06
CA ALA A 231 -26.10 -9.74 -28.95
C ALA A 231 -26.64 -9.09 -30.24
N GLY A 232 -27.53 -8.11 -30.08
CA GLY A 232 -28.08 -7.29 -31.15
C GLY A 232 -27.42 -5.91 -31.19
N ALA A 233 -26.81 -5.62 -32.34
CA ALA A 233 -26.66 -4.35 -33.06
C ALA A 233 -26.47 -3.01 -32.30
N ALA A 234 -25.24 -2.47 -32.38
CA ALA A 234 -24.94 -1.05 -32.58
C ALA A 234 -23.52 -0.92 -33.20
N ALA A 235 -23.39 -1.26 -34.48
CA ALA A 235 -22.09 -1.45 -35.18
C ALA A 235 -21.86 -0.37 -36.26
N GLY A 236 -21.70 0.89 -35.84
CA GLY A 236 -21.36 2.00 -36.74
C GLY A 236 -19.92 2.50 -36.58
N GLY A 237 -19.48 2.77 -35.35
CA GLY A 237 -18.16 3.34 -35.05
C GLY A 237 -17.11 2.35 -34.54
N ALA A 238 -17.54 1.34 -33.77
CA ALA A 238 -16.64 0.35 -33.16
C ALA A 238 -15.88 -0.50 -34.19
N ALA A 239 -16.50 -0.78 -35.35
CA ALA A 239 -15.88 -1.58 -36.39
C ALA A 239 -14.67 -0.88 -37.06
N ALA A 240 -14.77 0.44 -37.27
CA ALA A 240 -13.69 1.23 -37.88
C ALA A 240 -12.48 1.39 -36.94
N ARG A 241 -12.74 1.59 -35.63
CA ARG A 241 -11.69 1.67 -34.60
C ARG A 241 -11.03 0.32 -34.35
N ARG A 242 -11.80 -0.77 -34.33
CA ARG A 242 -11.29 -2.15 -34.26
C ARG A 242 -10.34 -2.46 -35.42
N MET A 243 -10.63 -2.00 -36.63
CA MET A 243 -9.77 -2.20 -37.80
C MET A 243 -8.43 -1.46 -37.68
N LEU A 244 -8.44 -0.20 -37.19
CA LEU A 244 -7.21 0.56 -36.94
C LEU A 244 -6.35 -0.05 -35.82
N LEU A 245 -6.97 -0.62 -34.79
CA LEU A 245 -6.27 -1.31 -33.71
C LEU A 245 -5.69 -2.67 -34.17
N GLN A 246 -6.31 -3.31 -35.15
CA GLN A 246 -5.81 -4.55 -35.76
C GLN A 246 -4.59 -4.29 -36.66
N ASP A 247 -4.52 -3.14 -37.34
CA ASP A 247 -3.37 -2.78 -38.20
C ASP A 247 -2.11 -2.39 -37.42
N ALA A 248 -2.26 -1.92 -36.16
CA ALA A 248 -1.12 -1.61 -35.29
C ALA A 248 -0.42 -2.86 -34.71
N VAL A 249 -1.09 -4.01 -34.75
CA VAL A 249 -0.60 -5.29 -34.23
C VAL A 249 -0.46 -6.24 -35.42
N GLY A 250 0.76 -6.38 -35.94
CA GLY A 250 1.06 -7.32 -37.02
C GLY A 250 0.51 -8.74 -36.74
N ASP A 251 0.27 -9.48 -37.83
CA ASP A 251 -0.41 -10.78 -38.06
C ASP A 251 -0.41 -11.89 -36.96
N ASP A 252 0.28 -11.74 -35.83
CA ASP A 252 0.31 -12.65 -34.67
C ASP A 252 -0.87 -12.45 -33.68
N SER A 253 -2.03 -12.03 -34.18
CA SER A 253 -3.18 -11.54 -33.39
C SER A 253 -3.91 -12.59 -32.54
N ALA A 254 -3.60 -13.88 -32.68
CA ALA A 254 -4.28 -14.94 -31.94
C ALA A 254 -3.75 -15.15 -30.50
N ASN A 255 -2.51 -14.71 -30.20
CA ASN A 255 -1.87 -14.91 -28.89
C ASN A 255 -1.29 -13.60 -28.31
N ALA A 256 -1.70 -12.44 -28.80
CA ALA A 256 -1.25 -11.16 -28.27
C ALA A 256 -1.78 -10.97 -26.84
N TYR A 257 -0.85 -10.78 -25.91
CA TYR A 257 -1.17 -10.39 -24.55
C TYR A 257 -1.11 -8.87 -24.42
N TYR A 258 -1.83 -8.32 -23.45
CA TYR A 258 -1.88 -6.88 -23.22
C TYR A 258 -1.54 -6.56 -21.77
N MET A 259 -0.70 -5.56 -21.56
CA MET A 259 -0.43 -4.99 -20.24
C MET A 259 -1.14 -3.66 -20.09
N ILE A 260 -1.77 -3.43 -18.95
CA ILE A 260 -2.44 -2.17 -18.66
C ILE A 260 -1.40 -1.15 -18.23
N VAL A 261 -1.36 0.00 -18.91
CA VAL A 261 -0.39 1.07 -18.67
C VAL A 261 -1.03 2.37 -18.21
N GLY A 262 -2.35 2.51 -18.33
CA GLY A 262 -3.06 3.69 -17.84
C GLY A 262 -4.57 3.48 -17.79
N LEU A 263 -5.22 4.28 -16.96
CA LEU A 263 -6.68 4.36 -16.89
C LEU A 263 -7.11 5.84 -16.89
N GLU A 264 -7.86 6.18 -17.93
CA GLU A 264 -8.44 7.50 -18.13
C GLU A 264 -9.96 7.43 -17.99
N VAL A 265 -10.54 8.51 -17.46
CA VAL A 265 -11.94 8.57 -17.08
C VAL A 265 -12.52 9.93 -17.42
N MET A 266 -13.55 9.94 -18.25
CA MET A 266 -14.33 11.14 -18.55
C MET A 266 -15.72 11.01 -17.91
N PRO A 267 -16.02 11.77 -16.84
CA PRO A 267 -17.32 11.73 -16.19
C PRO A 267 -18.34 12.64 -16.89
N CYS A 268 -19.60 12.19 -16.93
CA CYS A 268 -20.75 12.97 -17.40
C CYS A 268 -21.94 12.85 -16.46
N SER A 269 -22.79 13.87 -16.50
CA SER A 269 -24.10 13.85 -15.87
C SER A 269 -25.17 13.63 -16.94
N VAL A 270 -25.97 12.59 -16.80
CA VAL A 270 -26.99 12.19 -17.78
C VAL A 270 -28.24 11.72 -17.05
N ASP A 271 -29.37 12.41 -17.21
CA ASP A 271 -30.65 11.99 -16.68
C ASP A 271 -31.16 10.76 -17.45
N ARG A 272 -31.36 9.65 -16.76
CA ARG A 272 -31.80 8.39 -17.37
C ARG A 272 -32.89 7.76 -16.54
N LYS A 273 -33.95 7.32 -17.21
CA LYS A 273 -35.04 6.60 -16.55
C LYS A 273 -34.65 5.15 -16.26
N PRO A 274 -35.05 4.59 -15.11
CA PRO A 274 -34.78 3.20 -14.76
C PRO A 274 -35.36 2.26 -15.82
N GLY A 275 -34.50 1.43 -16.43
CA GLY A 275 -34.93 0.43 -17.41
C GLY A 275 -35.16 0.91 -18.84
N GLY A 276 -34.80 2.16 -19.16
CA GLY A 276 -34.64 2.59 -20.56
C GLY A 276 -33.43 1.95 -21.24
N SER A 277 -33.34 2.07 -22.57
CA SER A 277 -32.12 1.77 -23.31
C SER A 277 -31.01 2.74 -22.89
N ILE A 278 -29.84 2.20 -22.57
CA ILE A 278 -28.67 3.02 -22.23
C ILE A 278 -27.89 3.22 -23.51
N GLU A 279 -28.02 4.41 -24.09
CA GLU A 279 -27.22 4.82 -25.24
C GLU A 279 -25.86 5.34 -24.75
N SER A 280 -24.82 5.07 -25.55
CA SER A 280 -23.48 5.63 -25.35
C SER A 280 -23.53 7.12 -25.56
N VAL A 281 -22.94 7.87 -24.64
CA VAL A 281 -22.89 9.33 -24.70
C VAL A 281 -21.44 9.74 -24.84
N ASP A 282 -21.13 10.58 -25.82
CA ASP A 282 -19.79 11.14 -25.90
C ASP A 282 -19.61 12.25 -24.86
N CYS A 283 -18.74 11.98 -23.89
CA CYS A 283 -18.47 12.86 -22.76
C CYS A 283 -17.60 14.08 -23.07
N GLY A 284 -17.27 14.32 -24.33
CA GLY A 284 -16.64 15.58 -24.72
C GLY A 284 -16.51 15.69 -26.22
N THR A 285 -17.15 16.72 -26.80
CA THR A 285 -16.54 17.68 -27.74
C THR A 285 -17.56 18.52 -28.54
N THR A 286 -18.87 18.38 -28.33
CA THR A 286 -19.86 19.27 -28.97
C THR A 286 -20.92 19.73 -27.97
N VAL A 287 -21.20 21.05 -27.99
CA VAL A 287 -22.24 21.69 -27.16
C VAL A 287 -23.65 21.31 -27.63
N GLU A 288 -23.76 20.69 -28.82
CA GLU A 288 -25.03 20.51 -29.53
C GLU A 288 -25.83 19.25 -29.12
N GLU A 289 -25.23 18.29 -28.40
CA GLU A 289 -25.91 17.07 -27.94
C GLU A 289 -25.53 16.67 -26.50
N GLN A 290 -25.34 17.65 -25.60
CA GLN A 290 -25.19 17.29 -24.19
C GLN A 290 -26.54 16.83 -23.62
N PRO A 291 -26.61 15.60 -23.06
CA PRO A 291 -27.86 15.12 -22.48
C PRO A 291 -28.23 15.94 -21.25
N GLU A 292 -29.53 15.94 -20.93
CA GLU A 292 -30.01 16.61 -19.72
C GLU A 292 -29.27 16.07 -18.48
N PRO A 293 -28.74 16.94 -17.61
CA PRO A 293 -27.94 16.50 -16.48
C PRO A 293 -28.80 15.92 -15.35
N GLN A 294 -28.31 14.89 -14.68
CA GLN A 294 -28.99 14.24 -13.56
C GLN A 294 -28.92 15.11 -12.30
N GLU A 295 -30.06 15.71 -11.93
CA GLU A 295 -30.20 16.46 -10.67
C GLU A 295 -30.33 15.53 -9.45
N ILE A 296 -29.79 15.98 -8.31
CA ILE A 296 -29.88 15.29 -7.01
C ILE A 296 -31.04 15.88 -6.18
N SER A 297 -32.19 15.20 -6.23
CA SER A 297 -33.37 15.51 -5.42
C SER A 297 -33.79 14.34 -4.51
N GLU A 298 -34.61 14.63 -3.51
CA GLU A 298 -35.23 13.59 -2.68
C GLU A 298 -36.13 12.70 -3.54
N GLY A 299 -35.99 11.38 -3.40
CA GLY A 299 -36.72 10.38 -4.19
C GLY A 299 -36.15 10.12 -5.59
N ALA A 300 -35.07 10.80 -6.01
CA ALA A 300 -34.46 10.56 -7.31
C ALA A 300 -33.83 9.15 -7.37
N GLU A 301 -34.07 8.43 -8.48
CA GLU A 301 -33.44 7.16 -8.80
C GLU A 301 -32.33 7.39 -9.82
N ILE A 302 -31.07 7.23 -9.40
CA ILE A 302 -29.90 7.51 -10.25
C ILE A 302 -29.48 6.23 -10.97
N VAL A 303 -29.44 6.28 -12.30
CA VAL A 303 -28.89 5.21 -13.15
C VAL A 303 -27.40 5.44 -13.35
N TYR A 304 -26.56 4.51 -12.89
CA TYR A 304 -25.12 4.55 -13.14
C TYR A 304 -24.78 3.72 -14.37
N SER A 305 -24.07 4.31 -15.31
CA SER A 305 -23.71 3.68 -16.57
C SER A 305 -22.29 4.00 -16.97
N TYR A 306 -21.74 3.21 -17.89
CA TYR A 306 -20.37 3.39 -18.33
C TYR A 306 -20.14 2.84 -19.72
N ASP A 307 -19.14 3.43 -20.37
CA ASP A 307 -18.62 3.03 -21.67
C ASP A 307 -17.14 2.68 -21.51
N VAL A 308 -16.65 1.71 -22.27
CA VAL A 308 -15.28 1.21 -22.21
C VAL A 308 -14.66 1.29 -23.59
N PHE A 309 -13.58 2.05 -23.67
CA PHE A 309 -12.72 2.20 -24.85
C PHE A 309 -11.32 1.69 -24.55
N TRP A 310 -10.66 1.20 -25.60
CA TRP A 310 -9.30 0.69 -25.53
C TRP A 310 -8.40 1.48 -26.48
N GLN A 311 -7.21 1.81 -26.02
CA GLN A 311 -6.21 2.52 -26.81
C GLN A 311 -4.85 1.88 -26.62
N ILE A 312 -4.18 1.57 -27.74
CA ILE A 312 -2.82 1.07 -27.72
C ILE A 312 -1.88 2.24 -27.46
N SER A 313 -1.02 2.10 -26.45
CA SER A 313 -0.02 3.10 -26.08
C SER A 313 1.39 2.53 -26.21
N GLU A 314 2.31 3.37 -26.65
CA GLU A 314 3.74 3.03 -26.79
C GLU A 314 4.46 2.88 -25.44
N ARG A 315 3.81 3.29 -24.34
CA ARG A 315 4.37 3.24 -22.99
C ARG A 315 4.63 1.81 -22.54
N ARG A 316 5.85 1.56 -22.05
CA ARG A 316 6.21 0.28 -21.46
C ARG A 316 5.66 0.18 -20.03
N TRP A 317 5.40 -1.06 -19.58
CA TRP A 317 4.93 -1.33 -18.21
C TRP A 317 5.82 -0.72 -17.12
N ALA A 318 7.15 -0.74 -17.30
CA ALA A 318 8.08 -0.20 -16.30
C ALA A 318 7.94 1.32 -16.08
N SER A 319 7.53 2.08 -17.10
CA SER A 319 7.36 3.54 -17.03
C SER A 319 5.92 3.97 -16.83
N ARG A 320 4.98 3.04 -16.61
CA ARG A 320 3.54 3.33 -16.51
C ARG A 320 3.17 4.27 -15.34
N TRP A 321 4.00 4.31 -14.31
CA TRP A 321 3.82 5.20 -13.15
C TRP A 321 4.33 6.62 -13.37
N ASP A 322 5.13 6.86 -14.42
CA ASP A 322 5.86 8.13 -14.59
C ASP A 322 4.91 9.33 -14.72
N ALA A 323 3.81 9.19 -15.45
CA ALA A 323 2.83 10.28 -15.60
C ALA A 323 2.10 10.63 -14.29
N TYR A 324 1.93 9.67 -13.38
CA TYR A 324 1.27 9.90 -12.09
C TYR A 324 2.19 10.56 -11.05
N LEU A 325 3.51 10.38 -11.21
CA LEU A 325 4.52 10.93 -10.30
C LEU A 325 4.90 12.38 -10.64
N ARG A 326 4.45 12.89 -11.79
CA ARG A 326 4.63 14.29 -12.17
C ARG A 326 3.74 15.15 -11.27
N MET A 327 4.35 15.71 -10.22
CA MET A 327 3.63 16.56 -9.28
C MET A 327 3.30 17.91 -9.93
N PRO A 328 2.04 18.37 -9.87
CA PRO A 328 1.65 19.75 -10.19
C PRO A 328 2.57 20.74 -9.48
N GLY A 329 3.30 21.55 -10.25
CA GLY A 329 4.12 22.69 -9.83
C GLY A 329 4.26 22.85 -8.32
N GLY A 330 5.17 22.07 -7.73
CA GLY A 330 5.48 22.16 -6.31
C GLY A 330 5.96 23.57 -6.03
N ARG A 331 5.12 24.40 -5.42
CA ARG A 331 5.57 25.62 -4.74
C ARG A 331 6.51 25.14 -3.65
N VAL A 332 7.80 25.11 -3.96
CA VAL A 332 8.84 24.73 -3.02
C VAL A 332 8.58 25.54 -1.77
N HIS A 333 8.25 24.86 -0.66
CA HIS A 333 8.04 25.51 0.62
C HIS A 333 9.42 25.92 1.16
N TRP A 334 10.04 26.90 0.49
CA TRP A 334 11.34 27.46 0.79
C TRP A 334 11.46 27.89 2.25
N PHE A 335 10.34 28.28 2.85
CA PHE A 335 10.25 28.58 4.27
C PHE A 335 10.66 27.40 5.18
N SER A 336 10.20 26.18 4.88
CA SER A 336 10.55 25.00 5.67
C SER A 336 12.00 24.58 5.48
N ILE A 337 12.51 24.68 4.24
CA ILE A 337 13.91 24.36 3.92
C ILE A 337 14.85 25.36 4.62
N MET A 338 14.57 26.66 4.51
CA MET A 338 15.36 27.69 5.20
C MET A 338 15.33 27.54 6.72
N ASN A 339 14.15 27.23 7.29
CA ASN A 339 14.03 27.02 8.73
C ASN A 339 14.87 25.84 9.21
N SER A 340 14.85 24.71 8.47
CA SER A 340 15.68 23.55 8.80
C SER A 340 17.18 23.85 8.69
N LEU A 341 17.59 24.59 7.65
CA LEU A 341 18.99 24.97 7.43
C LEU A 341 19.50 25.92 8.52
N MET A 342 18.69 26.89 8.95
CA MET A 342 19.03 27.79 10.06
C MET A 342 19.27 27.03 11.36
N ILE A 343 18.39 26.08 11.70
CA ILE A 343 18.52 25.27 12.92
C ILE A 343 19.80 24.41 12.87
N CYS A 344 20.09 23.78 11.73
CA CYS A 344 21.32 23.00 11.55
C CYS A 344 22.58 23.85 11.75
N LEU A 345 22.63 25.06 11.19
CA LEU A 345 23.78 25.97 11.35
C LEU A 345 23.95 26.42 12.81
N ILE A 346 22.85 26.75 13.50
CA ILE A 346 22.89 27.17 14.91
C ILE A 346 23.41 26.02 15.78
N ILE A 347 22.88 24.81 15.63
CA ILE A 347 23.34 23.64 16.40
C ILE A 347 24.81 23.33 16.11
N SER A 348 25.23 23.37 14.83
CA SER A 348 26.63 23.16 14.47
C SER A 348 27.55 24.21 15.11
N SER A 349 27.13 25.47 15.16
CA SER A 349 27.92 26.54 15.79
C SER A 349 28.04 26.38 17.31
N LEU A 350 26.97 25.94 17.98
CA LEU A 350 26.95 25.70 19.42
C LEU A 350 27.90 24.54 19.77
N VAL A 351 27.83 23.43 19.03
CA VAL A 351 28.71 22.27 19.23
C VAL A 351 30.17 22.67 18.99
N ALA A 352 30.46 23.41 17.92
CA ALA A 352 31.80 23.91 17.65
C ALA A 352 32.31 24.83 18.77
N ALA A 353 31.47 25.72 19.30
CA ALA A 353 31.84 26.61 20.40
C ALA A 353 32.14 25.83 21.69
N ILE A 354 31.34 24.81 22.02
CA ILE A 354 31.58 23.93 23.17
C ILE A 354 32.92 23.21 22.99
N LEU A 355 33.17 22.63 21.81
CA LEU A 355 34.39 21.89 21.53
C LEU A 355 35.64 22.79 21.56
N ILE A 356 35.56 23.99 20.98
CA ILE A 356 36.66 24.97 21.05
C ILE A 356 36.91 25.38 22.49
N ARG A 357 35.86 25.60 23.29
CA ARG A 357 35.99 25.99 24.69
C ARG A 357 36.60 24.88 25.55
N THR A 358 36.22 23.62 25.33
CA THR A 358 36.80 22.48 26.04
C THR A 358 38.25 22.28 25.64
N VAL A 359 38.56 22.28 24.34
CA VAL A 359 39.93 22.12 23.85
C VAL A 359 40.85 23.23 24.36
N ARG A 360 40.42 24.50 24.32
CA ARG A 360 41.22 25.62 24.85
C ARG A 360 41.45 25.49 26.35
N ARG A 361 40.44 25.10 27.12
CA ARG A 361 40.54 24.88 28.57
C ARG A 361 41.47 23.71 28.89
N ASP A 362 41.46 22.66 28.09
CA ASP A 362 42.34 21.51 28.31
C ASP A 362 43.77 21.86 27.91
N LEU A 363 43.99 22.55 26.78
CA LEU A 363 45.32 23.00 26.35
C LEU A 363 45.98 23.93 27.39
N SER A 364 45.23 24.86 27.99
CA SER A 364 45.78 25.74 29.03
C SER A 364 46.21 24.97 30.28
N LYS A 365 45.48 23.91 30.65
CA LYS A 365 45.89 23.04 31.76
C LYS A 365 47.15 22.24 31.43
N TYR A 366 47.29 21.78 30.18
CA TYR A 366 48.50 21.09 29.75
C TYR A 366 49.72 22.02 29.75
N GLU A 367 49.55 23.30 29.40
CA GLU A 367 50.63 24.29 29.43
C GLU A 367 51.08 24.62 30.86
N GLU A 368 50.14 24.76 31.81
CA GLU A 368 50.42 24.91 33.25
C GLU A 368 51.22 23.71 33.79
N LEU A 369 50.81 22.48 33.46
CA LEU A 369 51.52 21.25 33.87
C LEU A 369 52.91 21.08 33.23
N VAL A 370 53.19 21.75 32.10
CA VAL A 370 54.51 21.72 31.45
C VAL A 370 55.45 22.76 32.07
N LEU A 371 54.93 23.93 32.45
CA LEU A 371 55.70 25.04 33.05
C LEU A 371 55.99 24.81 34.54
N ASP A 372 55.10 24.14 35.27
CA ASP A 372 55.33 23.68 36.63
C ASP A 372 56.23 22.44 36.64
N ASP A 373 57.48 22.61 36.19
CA ASP A 373 58.54 21.60 36.10
C ASP A 373 59.03 21.11 37.49
N GLU A 374 58.09 20.73 38.37
CA GLU A 374 58.32 19.93 39.57
C GLU A 374 58.48 18.46 39.15
N PRO A 375 59.69 17.87 39.28
CA PRO A 375 60.04 16.56 38.73
C PRO A 375 59.47 15.37 39.53
N GLY A 376 58.22 15.47 39.99
CA GLY A 376 57.52 14.43 40.75
C GLY A 376 56.04 14.21 40.37
N LEU A 377 55.40 15.11 39.61
CA LEU A 377 53.96 15.01 39.30
C LEU A 377 53.65 14.63 37.83
N LYS A 378 54.69 14.50 36.99
CA LYS A 378 54.55 14.15 35.56
C LYS A 378 54.17 12.68 35.31
N GLU A 379 54.15 11.83 36.35
CA GLU A 379 53.81 10.40 36.22
C GLU A 379 52.42 10.03 36.77
N GLU A 380 51.63 10.95 37.34
CA GLU A 380 50.42 10.57 38.08
C GLU A 380 49.06 10.81 37.40
N THR A 381 49.00 11.33 36.16
CA THR A 381 47.71 11.64 35.52
C THR A 381 47.41 10.84 34.25
N GLY A 382 46.59 9.79 34.40
CA GLY A 382 45.80 9.21 33.30
C GLY A 382 45.89 7.69 33.13
N TRP A 383 45.40 7.22 31.99
CA TRP A 383 45.19 5.81 31.60
C TRP A 383 46.42 4.88 31.72
N LYS A 384 47.62 5.44 31.93
CA LYS A 384 48.86 4.68 32.18
C LYS A 384 48.95 4.10 33.61
N LEU A 385 48.34 4.73 34.62
CA LEU A 385 48.24 4.14 35.97
C LEU A 385 47.21 3.01 36.03
N LEU A 386 46.13 3.13 35.25
CA LEU A 386 45.11 2.09 35.09
C LEU A 386 45.67 0.79 34.48
N ALA A 387 46.72 0.88 33.65
CA ALA A 387 47.38 -0.30 33.09
C ALA A 387 48.02 -1.20 34.17
N GLY A 388 48.40 -0.64 35.33
CA GLY A 388 48.90 -1.41 36.48
C GLY A 388 47.79 -2.07 37.31
N ASP A 389 46.62 -1.42 37.39
CA ASP A 389 45.47 -1.91 38.17
C ASP A 389 44.64 -2.97 37.43
N VAL A 390 44.64 -2.97 36.09
CA VAL A 390 43.94 -3.99 35.27
C VAL A 390 44.47 -5.41 35.52
N PHE A 391 45.73 -5.54 35.94
CA PHE A 391 46.34 -6.85 36.23
C PHE A 391 46.25 -7.25 37.71
N ARG A 392 45.57 -6.47 38.55
CA ARG A 392 45.37 -6.83 39.96
C ARG A 392 44.19 -7.78 40.09
N ALA A 393 44.46 -9.02 40.48
CA ALA A 393 43.39 -9.99 40.72
C ALA A 393 42.46 -9.48 41.84
N PRO A 394 41.13 -9.42 41.63
CA PRO A 394 40.21 -8.99 42.67
C PRO A 394 40.19 -10.01 43.82
N PRO A 395 40.05 -9.56 45.08
CA PRO A 395 40.17 -10.42 46.26
C PRO A 395 39.15 -11.58 46.30
N ALA A 396 38.06 -11.48 45.54
CA ALA A 396 37.02 -12.51 45.40
C ALA A 396 36.81 -12.96 43.94
N ALA A 397 37.90 -13.15 43.17
CA ALA A 397 37.85 -13.56 41.75
C ALA A 397 36.95 -14.78 41.46
N ARG A 398 36.79 -15.71 42.41
CA ARG A 398 35.92 -16.88 42.28
C ARG A 398 34.42 -16.53 42.27
N MET A 399 33.97 -15.59 43.10
CA MET A 399 32.57 -15.12 43.06
C MET A 399 32.29 -14.32 41.79
N LEU A 400 33.24 -13.49 41.35
CA LEU A 400 33.13 -12.73 40.11
C LEU A 400 32.96 -13.68 38.90
N CYS A 401 33.75 -14.75 38.83
CA CYS A 401 33.65 -15.74 37.75
C CYS A 401 32.30 -16.49 37.76
N VAL A 402 31.73 -16.75 38.95
CA VAL A 402 30.39 -17.34 39.09
C VAL A 402 29.28 -16.36 38.66
N CYS A 403 29.40 -15.08 39.00
CA CYS A 403 28.45 -14.05 38.56
C CYS A 403 28.52 -13.80 37.05
N VAL A 404 29.72 -13.69 36.47
CA VAL A 404 29.92 -13.50 35.03
C VAL A 404 29.53 -14.77 34.25
N GLY A 405 29.84 -15.95 34.76
CA GLY A 405 29.40 -17.22 34.19
C GLY A 405 27.88 -17.44 34.27
N SER A 406 27.20 -16.74 35.17
CA SER A 406 25.72 -16.74 35.29
C SER A 406 25.06 -15.64 34.45
N GLY A 407 25.83 -14.85 33.67
CA GLY A 407 25.28 -13.97 32.64
C GLY A 407 24.38 -12.84 33.15
N SER A 408 24.65 -12.27 34.33
CA SER A 408 23.94 -11.08 34.80
C SER A 408 24.46 -9.82 34.10
N GLN A 409 24.00 -9.64 32.85
CA GLN A 409 24.06 -8.38 32.11
C GLN A 409 22.62 -7.91 31.86
N GLU A 410 22.38 -6.64 32.14
CA GLU A 410 21.11 -6.02 32.54
C GLU A 410 19.91 -6.27 31.60
N GLY A 411 18.81 -6.74 32.19
CA GLY A 411 17.46 -6.50 31.72
C GLY A 411 16.73 -5.64 32.75
N THR A 412 16.95 -4.33 32.70
CA THR A 412 16.06 -3.36 33.33
C THR A 412 14.76 -3.37 32.55
N ASP A 413 13.78 -4.13 33.02
CA ASP A 413 12.40 -3.78 32.78
C ASP A 413 11.53 -4.00 34.01
N SER A 414 10.70 -2.98 34.22
CA SER A 414 9.72 -2.75 35.26
C SER A 414 9.06 -3.99 35.88
N SER A 415 9.04 -4.07 37.22
CA SER A 415 7.89 -4.53 38.01
C SER A 415 8.13 -4.38 39.52
N GLY A 416 7.26 -3.60 40.17
CA GLY A 416 6.85 -3.86 41.56
C GLY A 416 7.79 -3.42 42.68
N ALA A 417 7.59 -2.18 43.15
CA ALA A 417 7.97 -1.77 44.49
C ALA A 417 7.29 -2.69 45.53
N GLN A 418 8.08 -3.52 46.22
CA GLN A 418 7.74 -4.09 47.53
C GLN A 418 8.97 -3.99 48.43
N CYS A 419 9.14 -2.81 49.02
CA CYS A 419 9.84 -2.68 50.29
C CYS A 419 8.81 -2.92 51.40
N SER A 420 8.92 -4.04 52.11
CA SER A 420 8.56 -4.07 53.53
C SER A 420 9.70 -4.75 54.30
N LYS A 421 10.27 -3.94 55.18
CA LYS A 421 11.42 -4.24 56.03
C LYS A 421 11.02 -5.27 57.09
N HIS A 422 11.81 -6.33 57.23
CA HIS A 422 11.82 -7.16 58.42
C HIS A 422 12.75 -6.56 59.47
N ALA A 423 12.16 -6.24 60.62
CA ALA A 423 12.63 -6.37 62.01
C ALA A 423 14.06 -5.94 62.37
N VAL A 424 14.15 -4.87 63.17
CA VAL A 424 15.22 -4.61 64.14
C VAL A 424 14.73 -5.01 65.53
N GLU A 425 15.68 -5.55 66.31
CA GLU A 425 15.61 -6.18 67.64
C GLU A 425 14.94 -5.38 68.77
N GLY A 426 14.48 -6.12 69.80
CA GLY A 426 14.51 -5.64 71.18
C GLY A 426 13.43 -6.19 72.12
N GLY A 427 13.76 -7.21 72.91
CA GLY A 427 13.48 -7.27 74.35
C GLY A 427 12.05 -7.45 74.89
N GLY A 428 11.78 -8.64 75.45
CA GLY A 428 11.45 -8.77 76.88
C GLY A 428 10.03 -8.49 77.39
N LYS A 429 9.39 -9.59 77.86
CA LYS A 429 8.44 -9.70 78.99
C LYS A 429 7.01 -9.12 78.84
N GLY A 430 6.07 -10.06 78.67
CA GLY A 430 5.06 -10.37 79.69
C GLY A 430 3.75 -9.57 79.71
N GLY A 431 2.64 -10.28 79.50
CA GLY A 431 1.43 -10.08 80.32
C GLY A 431 0.30 -9.21 79.75
N SER A 432 -0.75 -9.92 79.31
CA SER A 432 -2.17 -9.65 79.53
C SER A 432 -2.77 -8.30 79.10
N ALA A 433 -3.48 -8.38 77.97
CA ALA A 433 -4.85 -7.90 77.73
C ALA A 433 -5.38 -6.70 78.53
N THR A 434 -5.74 -5.62 77.82
CA THR A 434 -7.02 -4.89 78.00
C THR A 434 -7.27 -3.83 76.92
N LYS A 435 -8.43 -3.97 76.25
CA LYS A 435 -9.44 -2.99 75.79
C LYS A 435 -9.06 -1.61 75.21
N GLY A 436 -9.75 -1.33 74.09
CA GLY A 436 -10.29 -0.01 73.69
C GLY A 436 -9.33 0.80 72.81
N GLY A 437 -9.61 1.24 71.59
CA GLY A 437 -10.89 1.64 70.99
C GLY A 437 -10.97 3.17 70.94
N CYS A 438 -10.72 3.79 69.77
CA CYS A 438 -11.57 4.79 69.09
C CYS A 438 -10.83 5.59 68.00
N ALA A 439 -11.53 5.78 66.88
CA ALA A 439 -11.51 6.93 65.93
C ALA A 439 -10.16 7.29 65.25
N SER A 440 -10.03 7.46 63.93
CA SER A 440 -10.98 7.77 62.84
C SER A 440 -10.56 7.09 61.54
#